data_AF-F2B9Y7-F1
#
_entry.id   AF-F2B9Y7-F1
#
_cell.length_a   1.000
_cell.length_b   1.000
_cell.length_c   1.000
_cell.angle_alpha   90.00
_cell.angle_beta   90.00
_cell.angle_gamma   90.00
#
_symmetry.space_group_name_H-M   'P 1'
#
loop_
_entity.id
_entity.type
_entity.pdbx_description
1 polymer ?
#
loop_
_entity_poly.entity_id
_entity_poly.type
_entity_poly.pdbx_seq_one_letter_code
_entity_poly.pdbx_strand_id
1 'polypeptide(L)'
;MEKNPLDYLDRPCRVLNTRNPALILEVAELTTGKTQRKLLRRALTLPDCRRAHYLAGYAHYLLYGQTRKHKHLKKALRRFKKAHALHPTDPYAAAHLTYAAFEAGKYRLSLQTAKTLPYGQFAAQNQHWRDLNLEQIKICCRIRLGKTRRLEKHLNRHLANIARSRKTDLPFPSELAQTLRALALKAV
;
A
#
# COMPACT_ATOMS: atom_id res chain seq x y z
N MET A 1 19.73 11.10 16.66
CA MET A 1 19.41 10.57 15.33
C MET A 1 19.16 9.08 15.48
N GLU A 2 17.94 8.60 15.25
CA GLU A 2 17.72 7.15 15.10
C GLU A 2 18.48 6.69 13.85
N LYS A 3 19.30 5.65 13.99
CA LYS A 3 20.00 5.03 12.86
C LYS A 3 18.95 4.52 11.87
N ASN A 4 19.07 4.91 10.62
CA ASN A 4 18.22 4.41 9.55
C ASN A 4 18.57 2.92 9.35
N PRO A 5 17.61 2.00 9.16
CA PRO A 5 17.91 0.63 8.74
C PRO A 5 18.85 0.56 7.51
N LEU A 6 18.87 1.61 6.70
CA LEU A 6 19.82 1.81 5.60
C LEU A 6 21.28 1.95 6.01
N ASP A 7 21.56 2.42 7.23
CA ASP A 7 22.92 2.56 7.75
C ASP A 7 23.60 1.18 7.94
N TYR A 8 22.83 0.09 7.88
CA TYR A 8 23.30 -1.30 7.97
C TYR A 8 23.37 -2.00 6.60
N LEU A 9 22.91 -1.37 5.52
CA LEU A 9 23.09 -1.86 4.17
C LEU A 9 24.35 -1.21 3.60
N ASP A 10 25.52 -1.77 3.88
CA ASP A 10 26.81 -1.22 3.42
C ASP A 10 26.83 -0.96 1.91
N ARG A 11 26.13 -1.80 1.12
CA ARG A 11 26.02 -1.69 -0.34
C ARG A 11 24.68 -2.23 -0.86
N PRO A 12 23.56 -1.50 -0.78
CA PRO A 12 22.23 -1.98 -1.21
C PRO A 12 22.21 -2.38 -2.70
N CYS A 13 23.07 -1.79 -3.53
CA CYS A 13 23.18 -2.17 -4.94
C CYS A 13 23.80 -3.56 -5.17
N ARG A 14 24.41 -4.22 -4.17
CA ARG A 14 24.91 -5.61 -4.32
C ARG A 14 23.79 -6.58 -4.69
N VAL A 15 22.55 -6.30 -4.26
CA VAL A 15 21.37 -7.08 -4.63
C VAL A 15 21.09 -7.06 -6.15
N LEU A 16 21.70 -6.16 -6.92
CA LEU A 16 21.56 -6.17 -8.38
C LEU A 16 22.23 -7.39 -9.05
N ASN A 17 23.14 -8.07 -8.34
CA ASN A 17 23.85 -9.26 -8.83
C ASN A 17 23.00 -10.53 -8.73
N THR A 18 21.90 -10.51 -7.97
CA THR A 18 20.97 -11.64 -7.88
C THR A 18 19.90 -11.58 -8.98
N ARG A 19 19.35 -12.75 -9.32
CA ARG A 19 18.20 -12.91 -10.21
C ARG A 19 16.87 -12.98 -9.45
N ASN A 20 16.87 -12.89 -8.11
CA ASN A 20 15.68 -12.93 -7.27
C ASN A 20 15.01 -11.54 -7.21
N PRO A 21 13.87 -11.33 -7.90
CA PRO A 21 13.21 -10.03 -7.89
C PRO A 21 12.57 -9.67 -6.54
N ALA A 22 12.18 -10.64 -5.72
CA ALA A 22 11.58 -10.36 -4.41
C ALA A 22 12.60 -9.70 -3.47
N LEU A 23 13.81 -10.27 -3.40
CA LEU A 23 14.91 -9.70 -2.61
C LEU A 23 15.31 -8.30 -3.10
N ILE A 24 15.32 -8.06 -4.42
CA ILE A 24 15.57 -6.72 -4.96
C ILE A 24 14.49 -5.73 -4.50
N LEU A 25 13.23 -6.16 -4.43
CA LEU A 25 12.12 -5.30 -3.98
C LEU A 25 12.17 -5.02 -2.48
N GLU A 26 12.52 -6.00 -1.65
CA GLU A 26 12.73 -5.81 -0.21
C GLU A 26 13.81 -4.76 0.06
N VAL A 27 14.97 -4.89 -0.59
CA VAL A 27 16.03 -3.87 -0.49
C VAL A 27 15.56 -2.53 -1.05
N ALA A 28 14.76 -2.53 -2.13
CA ALA A 28 14.23 -1.29 -2.69
C ALA A 28 13.29 -0.55 -1.71
N GLU A 29 12.47 -1.25 -0.93
CA GLU A 29 11.62 -0.65 0.10
C GLU A 29 12.41 0.06 1.19
N LEU A 30 13.53 -0.55 1.59
CA LEU A 30 14.38 0.02 2.62
C LEU A 30 15.13 1.26 2.09
N THR A 31 15.36 1.38 0.78
CA THR A 31 16.10 2.49 0.16
C THR A 31 15.22 3.63 -0.34
N THR A 32 15.82 4.80 -0.56
CA THR A 32 15.14 5.97 -1.13
C THR A 32 15.90 6.53 -2.33
N GLY A 33 15.33 7.54 -2.99
CA GLY A 33 16.03 8.34 -4.00
C GLY A 33 16.52 7.56 -5.24
N LYS A 34 17.70 7.91 -5.74
CA LYS A 34 18.24 7.33 -6.99
C LYS A 34 18.46 5.81 -6.88
N THR A 35 18.91 5.34 -5.72
CA THR A 35 19.14 3.91 -5.43
C THR A 35 17.87 3.09 -5.58
N GLN A 36 16.80 3.50 -4.90
CA GLN A 36 15.50 2.84 -5.00
C GLN A 36 15.02 2.74 -6.46
N ARG A 37 15.10 3.83 -7.25
CA ARG A 37 14.72 3.79 -8.68
C ARG A 37 15.52 2.77 -9.48
N LYS A 38 16.83 2.69 -9.22
CA LYS A 38 17.72 1.75 -9.90
C LYS A 38 17.31 0.31 -9.60
N LEU A 39 17.07 -0.01 -8.31
CA LEU A 39 16.61 -1.33 -7.87
C LEU A 39 15.24 -1.69 -8.47
N LEU A 40 14.25 -0.80 -8.38
CA LEU A 40 12.90 -1.04 -8.91
C LEU A 40 12.90 -1.24 -10.44
N ARG A 41 13.68 -0.45 -11.17
CA ARG A 41 13.83 -0.63 -12.62
C ARG A 41 14.50 -1.96 -12.94
N ARG A 42 15.53 -2.35 -12.19
CA ARG A 42 16.18 -3.66 -12.36
C ARG A 42 15.19 -4.80 -12.12
N ALA A 43 14.45 -4.78 -11.00
CA ALA A 43 13.47 -5.81 -10.69
C ALA A 43 12.50 -6.03 -11.87
N LEU A 44 12.00 -4.95 -12.46
CA LEU A 44 11.08 -4.99 -13.62
C LEU A 44 11.69 -5.55 -14.91
N THR A 45 13.02 -5.65 -15.03
CA THR A 45 13.67 -6.31 -16.18
C THR A 45 13.73 -7.83 -16.03
N LEU A 46 13.61 -8.35 -14.80
CA LEU A 46 13.71 -9.78 -14.54
C LEU A 46 12.44 -10.52 -15.04
N PRO A 47 12.58 -11.63 -15.78
CA PRO A 47 11.45 -12.41 -16.27
C PRO A 47 10.47 -12.81 -15.16
N ASP A 48 10.99 -13.26 -14.02
CA ASP A 48 10.18 -13.75 -12.90
C ASP A 48 9.35 -12.63 -12.28
N CYS A 49 9.89 -11.41 -12.17
CA CYS A 49 9.10 -10.25 -11.75
C CYS A 49 7.98 -9.95 -12.75
N ARG A 50 8.28 -9.98 -14.06
CA ARG A 50 7.29 -9.67 -15.11
C ARG A 50 6.16 -10.69 -15.18
N ARG A 51 6.47 -11.96 -14.89
CA ARG A 51 5.53 -13.08 -14.83
C ARG A 51 4.72 -13.04 -13.53
N ALA A 52 5.36 -12.78 -12.40
CA ALA A 52 4.71 -12.60 -11.10
C ALA A 52 3.92 -11.28 -11.06
N HIS A 53 2.61 -11.36 -11.33
CA HIS A 53 1.74 -10.18 -11.37
C HIS A 53 1.82 -9.34 -10.09
N TYR A 54 1.93 -9.96 -8.92
CA TYR A 54 2.09 -9.26 -7.65
C TYR A 54 3.38 -8.43 -7.61
N LEU A 55 4.55 -9.05 -7.85
CA LEU A 55 5.85 -8.40 -7.79
C LEU A 55 5.97 -7.23 -8.78
N ALA A 56 5.56 -7.43 -10.04
CA ALA A 56 5.53 -6.34 -11.01
C ALA A 56 4.57 -5.21 -10.62
N GLY A 57 3.42 -5.54 -10.03
CA GLY A 57 2.47 -4.57 -9.52
C GLY A 57 3.09 -3.72 -8.41
N TYR A 58 3.75 -4.39 -7.49
CA TYR A 58 4.39 -3.79 -6.34
C TYR A 58 5.57 -2.89 -6.71
N ALA A 59 6.45 -3.35 -7.60
CA ALA A 59 7.53 -2.53 -8.14
C ALA A 59 7.03 -1.24 -8.81
N HIS A 60 5.93 -1.33 -9.56
CA HIS A 60 5.29 -0.16 -10.14
C HIS A 60 4.63 0.75 -9.10
N TYR A 61 4.07 0.19 -8.04
CA TYR A 61 3.46 0.95 -6.96
C TYR A 61 4.51 1.77 -6.19
N LEU A 62 5.65 1.16 -5.86
CA LEU A 62 6.79 1.87 -5.25
C LEU A 62 7.34 2.97 -6.17
N LEU A 63 7.48 2.71 -7.48
CA LEU A 63 7.85 3.75 -8.45
C LEU A 63 6.84 4.90 -8.51
N TYR A 64 5.55 4.61 -8.34
CA TYR A 64 4.53 5.64 -8.25
C TYR A 64 4.70 6.49 -6.98
N GLY A 65 4.87 5.87 -5.80
CA GLY A 65 5.10 6.60 -4.55
C GLY A 65 6.26 7.59 -4.65
N GLN A 66 7.32 7.19 -5.36
CA GLN A 66 8.51 8.02 -5.50
C GLN A 66 8.42 9.10 -6.59
N THR A 67 7.76 8.82 -7.71
CA THR A 67 7.77 9.73 -8.87
C THR A 67 6.46 10.47 -9.08
N ARG A 68 5.39 10.04 -8.41
CA ARG A 68 4.00 10.44 -8.62
C ARG A 68 3.51 10.36 -10.07
N LYS A 69 4.24 9.66 -10.95
CA LYS A 69 3.85 9.47 -12.35
C LYS A 69 2.72 8.46 -12.45
N HIS A 70 1.51 8.92 -12.78
CA HIS A 70 0.31 8.09 -12.89
C HIS A 70 0.43 6.89 -13.83
N LYS A 71 1.35 6.91 -14.81
CA LYS A 71 1.65 5.73 -15.65
C LYS A 71 2.05 4.51 -14.81
N HIS A 72 2.76 4.70 -13.71
CA HIS A 72 3.18 3.63 -12.83
C HIS A 72 2.00 3.12 -11.99
N LEU A 73 1.17 4.01 -11.47
CA LEU A 73 -0.06 3.65 -10.76
C LEU A 73 -1.03 2.84 -11.65
N LYS A 74 -1.22 3.25 -12.91
CA LYS A 74 -2.04 2.50 -13.89
C LYS A 74 -1.49 1.08 -14.11
N LYS A 75 -0.17 0.93 -14.22
CA LYS A 75 0.48 -0.39 -14.37
C LYS A 75 0.36 -1.23 -13.10
N ALA A 76 0.58 -0.64 -11.92
CA ALA A 76 0.42 -1.29 -10.63
C ALA A 76 -1.00 -1.84 -10.46
N LEU A 77 -2.01 -0.99 -10.66
CA LEU A 77 -3.41 -1.38 -10.57
C LEU A 77 -3.75 -2.55 -11.51
N ARG A 78 -3.33 -2.51 -12.77
CA ARG A 78 -3.58 -3.61 -13.73
C ARG A 78 -2.93 -4.91 -13.27
N ARG A 79 -1.72 -4.84 -12.72
CA ARG A 79 -0.97 -5.99 -12.24
C ARG A 79 -1.58 -6.58 -10.97
N PHE A 80 -1.94 -5.75 -9.98
CA PHE A 80 -2.62 -6.23 -8.78
C PHE A 80 -4.01 -6.81 -9.06
N LYS A 81 -4.77 -6.25 -10.02
CA LYS A 81 -6.02 -6.87 -10.47
C LYS A 81 -5.80 -8.29 -10.97
N LYS A 82 -4.77 -8.51 -11.80
CA LYS A 82 -4.42 -9.86 -12.28
C LYS A 82 -3.94 -10.77 -11.17
N ALA A 83 -3.09 -10.27 -10.26
CA ALA A 83 -2.61 -11.03 -9.11
C ALA A 83 -3.76 -11.51 -8.22
N HIS A 84 -4.68 -10.60 -7.87
CA HIS A 84 -5.85 -10.92 -7.07
C HIS A 84 -6.84 -11.85 -7.80
N ALA A 85 -6.98 -11.72 -9.12
CA ALA A 85 -7.82 -12.65 -9.89
C ALA A 85 -7.26 -14.08 -9.91
N LEU A 86 -5.93 -14.23 -9.97
CA LEU A 86 -5.27 -15.54 -9.94
C LEU A 86 -5.23 -16.14 -8.52
N HIS A 87 -5.08 -15.30 -7.50
CA HIS A 87 -5.01 -15.71 -6.10
C HIS A 87 -5.97 -14.84 -5.27
N PRO A 88 -7.29 -15.10 -5.32
CA PRO A 88 -8.28 -14.28 -4.62
C PRO A 88 -8.18 -14.35 -3.10
N THR A 89 -7.59 -15.43 -2.57
CA THR A 89 -7.35 -15.65 -1.14
C THR A 89 -6.05 -15.03 -0.62
N ASP A 90 -5.17 -14.51 -1.49
CA ASP A 90 -3.94 -13.84 -1.07
C ASP A 90 -4.25 -12.46 -0.47
N PRO A 91 -4.06 -12.27 0.86
CA PRO A 91 -4.41 -11.02 1.51
C PRO A 91 -3.51 -9.86 1.06
N TYR A 92 -2.26 -10.13 0.66
CA TYR A 92 -1.35 -9.09 0.20
C TYR A 92 -1.73 -8.56 -1.18
N ALA A 93 -2.14 -9.43 -2.10
CA ALA A 93 -2.66 -9.01 -3.41
C ALA A 93 -3.91 -8.13 -3.26
N ALA A 94 -4.84 -8.52 -2.37
CA ALA A 94 -6.05 -7.75 -2.08
C ALA A 94 -5.73 -6.40 -1.40
N ALA A 95 -4.81 -6.37 -0.43
CA ALA A 95 -4.43 -5.13 0.25
C ALA A 95 -3.76 -4.13 -0.72
N HIS A 96 -2.83 -4.57 -1.55
CA HIS A 96 -2.17 -3.67 -2.50
C HIS A 96 -3.09 -3.25 -3.65
N LEU A 97 -4.03 -4.11 -4.07
CA LEU A 97 -5.10 -3.70 -4.99
C LEU A 97 -5.97 -2.60 -4.36
N THR A 98 -6.31 -2.74 -3.07
CA THR A 98 -7.07 -1.74 -2.31
C THR A 98 -6.37 -0.37 -2.32
N TYR A 99 -5.08 -0.35 -1.99
CA TYR A 99 -4.28 0.88 -1.95
C TYR A 99 -4.13 1.52 -3.33
N ALA A 100 -3.74 0.73 -4.34
CA ALA A 100 -3.58 1.24 -5.70
C ALA A 100 -4.91 1.72 -6.31
N ALA A 101 -6.03 1.08 -5.96
CA ALA A 101 -7.36 1.53 -6.39
C ALA A 101 -7.75 2.85 -5.69
N PHE A 102 -7.45 3.01 -4.40
CA PHE A 102 -7.72 4.25 -3.67
C PHE A 102 -6.95 5.43 -4.26
N GLU A 103 -5.64 5.28 -4.44
CA GLU A 103 -4.74 6.27 -5.06
C GLU A 103 -5.18 6.62 -6.49
N ALA A 104 -5.78 5.66 -7.21
CA ALA A 104 -6.29 5.88 -8.56
C ALA A 104 -7.70 6.53 -8.58
N GLY A 105 -8.26 6.92 -7.43
CA GLY A 105 -9.62 7.46 -7.31
C GLY A 105 -10.73 6.44 -7.52
N LYS A 106 -10.41 5.14 -7.57
CA LYS A 106 -11.37 4.04 -7.81
C LYS A 106 -11.96 3.55 -6.50
N TYR A 107 -12.61 4.45 -5.77
CA TYR A 107 -13.08 4.22 -4.40
C TYR A 107 -14.07 3.05 -4.27
N ARG A 108 -14.93 2.80 -5.27
CA ARG A 108 -15.85 1.65 -5.25
C ARG A 108 -15.09 0.33 -5.28
N LEU A 109 -14.11 0.21 -6.18
CA LEU A 109 -13.24 -0.98 -6.29
C LEU A 109 -12.42 -1.14 -5.01
N SER A 110 -11.77 -0.07 -4.56
CA SER A 110 -10.97 -0.09 -3.33
C SER A 110 -11.78 -0.59 -2.13
N LEU A 111 -12.99 -0.04 -1.91
CA LEU A 111 -13.87 -0.47 -0.82
C LEU A 111 -14.34 -1.92 -0.96
N GLN A 112 -14.66 -2.37 -2.18
CA GLN A 112 -15.09 -3.75 -2.41
C GLN A 112 -13.96 -4.74 -2.12
N THR A 113 -12.75 -4.48 -2.64
CA THR A 113 -11.58 -5.32 -2.36
C THR A 113 -11.24 -5.29 -0.87
N ALA A 114 -11.19 -4.12 -0.24
CA ALA A 114 -10.86 -4.00 1.18
C ALA A 114 -11.81 -4.80 2.09
N LYS A 115 -13.09 -4.89 1.74
CA LYS A 115 -14.09 -5.64 2.53
C LYS A 115 -13.85 -7.14 2.54
N THR A 116 -13.11 -7.68 1.57
CA THR A 116 -12.72 -9.10 1.57
C THR A 116 -11.67 -9.42 2.64
N LEU A 117 -11.02 -8.40 3.20
CA LEU A 117 -10.01 -8.53 4.24
C LEU A 117 -10.63 -8.29 5.62
N PRO A 118 -10.72 -9.33 6.49
CA PRO A 118 -11.16 -9.17 7.86
C PRO A 118 -10.14 -8.33 8.65
N TYR A 119 -10.60 -7.67 9.70
CA TYR A 119 -9.70 -6.94 10.60
C TYR A 119 -8.86 -7.95 11.42
N GLY A 120 -7.56 -7.71 11.52
CA GLY A 120 -6.61 -8.62 12.17
C GLY A 120 -5.98 -9.64 11.22
N GLN A 121 -6.26 -9.54 9.91
CA GLN A 121 -5.72 -10.42 8.86
C GLN A 121 -4.18 -10.41 8.84
N PHE A 122 -3.55 -9.32 9.28
CA PHE A 122 -2.11 -9.13 9.25
C PHE A 122 -1.46 -9.11 10.65
N ALA A 123 -2.27 -9.31 11.70
CA ALA A 123 -1.79 -9.29 13.08
C ALA A 123 -0.81 -10.44 13.36
N ALA A 124 -1.07 -11.63 12.82
CA ALA A 124 -0.21 -12.80 13.01
C ALA A 124 1.20 -12.63 12.40
N GLN A 125 1.36 -11.73 11.42
CA GLN A 125 2.66 -11.41 10.80
C GLN A 125 3.31 -10.15 11.40
N ASN A 126 2.85 -9.67 12.56
CA ASN A 126 3.30 -8.41 13.17
C ASN A 126 3.17 -7.20 12.22
N GLN A 127 2.12 -7.19 11.39
CA GLN A 127 1.81 -6.10 10.47
C GLN A 127 0.47 -5.46 10.79
N HIS A 128 0.18 -5.25 12.09
CA HIS A 128 -1.11 -4.71 12.54
C HIS A 128 -1.39 -3.31 11.96
N TRP A 129 -0.33 -2.54 11.67
CA TRP A 129 -0.43 -1.28 10.92
C TRP A 129 -1.23 -1.39 9.62
N ARG A 130 -1.16 -2.54 8.95
CA ARG A 130 -1.84 -2.78 7.67
C ARG A 130 -3.34 -2.91 7.88
N ASP A 131 -3.77 -3.56 8.96
CA ASP A 131 -5.17 -3.65 9.34
C ASP A 131 -5.75 -2.27 9.66
N LEU A 132 -5.03 -1.46 10.43
CA LEU A 132 -5.40 -0.08 10.74
C LEU A 132 -5.50 0.77 9.47
N ASN A 133 -4.50 0.69 8.58
CA ASN A 133 -4.52 1.45 7.33
C ASN A 133 -5.66 1.01 6.40
N LEU A 134 -5.98 -0.28 6.32
CA LEU A 134 -7.12 -0.77 5.53
C LEU A 134 -8.44 -0.24 6.08
N GLU A 135 -8.64 -0.21 7.40
CA GLU A 135 -9.83 0.41 7.99
C GLU A 135 -9.91 1.91 7.68
N GLN A 136 -8.79 2.63 7.77
CA GLN A 136 -8.69 4.03 7.35
C GLN A 136 -9.15 4.21 5.89
N ILE A 137 -8.61 3.41 4.96
CA ILE A 137 -8.97 3.46 3.54
C ILE A 137 -10.46 3.13 3.33
N LYS A 138 -11.02 2.15 4.06
CA LYS A 138 -12.45 1.83 4.01
C LYS A 138 -13.32 3.01 4.46
N ILE A 139 -12.89 3.77 5.48
CA ILE A 139 -13.58 5.00 5.93
C ILE A 139 -13.49 6.08 4.85
N CYS A 140 -12.29 6.36 4.34
CA CYS A 140 -12.07 7.34 3.28
C CYS A 140 -12.90 7.02 2.02
N CYS A 141 -12.96 5.76 1.60
CA CYS A 141 -13.78 5.35 0.47
C CYS A 141 -15.28 5.58 0.71
N ARG A 142 -15.79 5.29 1.92
CA ARG A 142 -17.19 5.54 2.26
C ARG A 142 -17.53 7.03 2.13
N ILE A 143 -16.68 7.87 2.71
CA ILE A 143 -16.80 9.33 2.61
C ILE A 143 -16.82 9.78 1.15
N ARG A 144 -15.82 9.38 0.35
CA ARG A 144 -15.68 9.78 -1.05
C ARG A 144 -16.83 9.29 -1.94
N LEU A 145 -17.54 8.26 -1.52
CA LEU A 145 -18.71 7.70 -2.20
C LEU A 145 -20.05 8.24 -1.66
N GLY A 146 -20.04 9.18 -0.69
CA GLY A 146 -21.25 9.68 -0.04
C GLY A 146 -21.96 8.64 0.85
N LYS A 147 -21.30 7.53 1.20
CA LYS A 147 -21.86 6.45 2.01
C LYS A 147 -21.66 6.72 3.50
N THR A 148 -22.40 7.66 4.05
CA THR A 148 -22.24 8.17 5.42
C THR A 148 -22.98 7.35 6.48
N ARG A 149 -23.84 6.40 6.09
CA ARG A 149 -24.55 5.52 7.04
C ARG A 149 -23.55 4.81 7.97
N ARG A 150 -23.72 4.99 9.29
CA ARG A 150 -22.86 4.44 10.35
C ARG A 150 -21.39 4.88 10.27
N LEU A 151 -21.09 6.01 9.60
CA LEU A 151 -19.72 6.52 9.48
C LEU A 151 -19.09 6.80 10.85
N GLU A 152 -19.84 7.43 11.75
CA GLU A 152 -19.39 7.70 13.13
C GLU A 152 -18.99 6.42 13.85
N LYS A 153 -19.83 5.37 13.80
CA LYS A 153 -19.51 4.06 14.37
C LYS A 153 -18.21 3.47 13.78
N HIS A 154 -18.00 3.61 12.48
CA HIS A 154 -16.76 3.14 11.83
C HIS A 154 -15.54 3.95 12.28
N LEU A 155 -15.68 5.27 12.40
CA LEU A 155 -14.62 6.16 12.86
C LEU A 155 -14.25 5.91 14.32
N ASN A 156 -15.24 5.85 15.22
CA ASN A 156 -15.02 5.59 16.64
C ASN A 156 -14.33 4.23 16.86
N ARG A 157 -14.72 3.20 16.10
CA ARG A 157 -14.04 1.89 16.14
C ARG A 157 -12.59 2.01 15.69
N HIS A 158 -12.32 2.71 14.60
CA HIS A 158 -10.96 2.88 14.08
C HIS A 158 -10.07 3.66 15.05
N LEU A 159 -10.58 4.74 15.64
CA LEU A 159 -9.87 5.51 16.66
C LEU A 159 -9.60 4.69 17.94
N ALA A 160 -10.58 3.88 18.39
CA ALA A 160 -10.38 2.97 19.51
C ALA A 160 -9.30 1.91 19.23
N ASN A 161 -9.26 1.38 18.01
CA ASN A 161 -8.21 0.44 17.58
C ASN A 161 -6.83 1.12 17.55
N ILE A 162 -6.74 2.34 17.04
CA ILE A 162 -5.51 3.16 17.09
C ILE A 162 -5.05 3.36 18.54
N ALA A 163 -5.95 3.75 19.44
CA ALA A 163 -5.62 4.02 20.84
C ALA A 163 -5.06 2.80 21.60
N ARG A 164 -5.44 1.60 21.18
CA ARG A 164 -4.96 0.32 21.77
C ARG A 164 -3.72 -0.24 21.09
N SER A 165 -3.30 0.34 19.96
CA SER A 165 -2.21 -0.19 19.15
C SER A 165 -0.86 0.28 19.64
N ARG A 166 0.18 -0.52 19.37
CA ARG A 166 1.56 -0.13 19.65
C ARG A 166 1.95 1.05 18.78
N LYS A 167 2.85 1.92 19.26
CA LYS A 167 3.33 3.09 18.50
C LYS A 167 3.91 2.71 17.13
N THR A 168 4.60 1.56 17.06
CA THR A 168 5.19 1.02 15.82
C THR A 168 4.16 0.59 14.78
N ASP A 169 2.93 0.31 15.22
CA ASP A 169 1.85 -0.12 14.34
C ASP A 169 0.99 1.05 13.84
N LEU A 170 1.21 2.27 14.30
CA LEU A 170 0.36 3.40 13.92
C LEU A 170 0.68 3.85 12.48
N PRO A 171 -0.25 3.66 11.51
CA PRO A 171 -0.05 4.22 10.19
C PRO A 171 -0.14 5.75 10.26
N PHE A 172 0.61 6.43 9.39
CA PHE A 172 0.46 7.87 9.26
C PHE A 172 -0.93 8.19 8.67
N PRO A 173 -1.74 9.07 9.30
CA PRO A 173 -3.14 9.25 8.93
C PRO A 173 -3.36 10.17 7.72
N SER A 174 -2.43 10.16 6.75
CA SER A 174 -2.41 11.09 5.62
C SER A 174 -3.70 11.08 4.81
N GLU A 175 -4.23 9.89 4.52
CA GLU A 175 -5.36 9.68 3.63
C GLU A 175 -6.66 10.14 4.29
N LEU A 176 -6.79 9.91 5.60
CA LEU A 176 -7.93 10.40 6.38
C LEU A 176 -7.90 11.91 6.48
N ALA A 177 -6.75 12.49 6.87
CA ALA A 177 -6.58 13.93 6.95
C ALA A 177 -6.87 14.63 5.61
N GLN A 178 -6.34 14.11 4.51
CA GLN A 178 -6.60 14.64 3.16
C GLN A 178 -8.06 14.49 2.73
N THR A 179 -8.71 13.38 3.11
CA THR A 179 -10.12 13.16 2.78
C THR A 179 -11.04 14.11 3.54
N LEU A 180 -10.80 14.31 4.84
CA LEU A 180 -11.55 15.25 5.67
C LEU A 180 -11.33 16.70 5.21
N ARG A 181 -10.08 17.09 4.92
CA ARG A 181 -9.76 18.41 4.36
C ARG A 181 -10.51 18.67 3.05
N ALA A 182 -10.54 17.69 2.15
CA ALA A 182 -11.24 17.81 0.88
C ALA A 182 -12.77 17.89 1.04
N LEU A 183 -13.34 17.31 2.10
CA LEU A 183 -14.75 17.51 2.43
C LEU A 183 -15.01 18.92 2.95
N ALA A 184 -14.19 19.38 3.90
CA ALA A 184 -14.34 20.71 4.50
C ALA A 184 -14.31 21.82 3.44
N LEU A 185 -13.39 21.71 2.46
CA LEU A 185 -13.30 22.66 1.34
C LEU A 185 -14.46 22.60 0.34
N LYS A 186 -15.32 21.57 0.38
CA LYS A 186 -16.53 21.47 -0.45
C LYS A 186 -17.79 21.94 0.26
N ALA A 187 -17.72 22.11 1.58
CA ALA A 187 -18.84 22.56 2.41
C ALA A 187 -18.85 24.10 2.59
N VAL A 188 -17.78 24.77 2.15
CA VAL A 188 -17.65 26.22 1.98
C VAL A 188 -17.95 26.56 0.52
#